data_AF-A0A9D8FXD4-F1
#
_entry.id   AF-A0A9D8FXD4-F1
#
_cell.length_a   1.000
_cell.length_b   1.000
_cell.length_c   1.000
_cell.angle_alpha   90.00
_cell.angle_beta   90.00
_cell.angle_gamma   90.00
#
_symmetry.space_group_name_H-M   'P 1'
#
loop_
_entity.id
_entity.type
_entity.pdbx_description
1 polymer ?
#
loop_
_entity_poly.entity_id
_entity_poly.type
_entity_poly.pdbx_seq_one_letter_code
_entity_poly.pdbx_strand_id
1 'polypeptide(L)'
;MSFEKLTDLIELTLTFETRSSLTIKAGDQPQALTDAPVIKIGGEPVIPGSSLKGALRSGLEGLLAARGVNVCVPATAIPNQIKRDRREADYLKQIGRKSPCAPNDANICPVCLIFGTVGGSQGLSGSTVFLDARLAEKITPDKLPERTHVAITRDTRSQSGGALVTNETVDAGVKFKGAVRLVNPQDWQVGALLHALEWLKQLGIGSKKTAGYGQLDVAVSAITRKVLTGGKWQETALEQEKFLQAFVTKFEAQK
;
A
#
# COMPACT_ATOMS: atom_id res chain seq x y z
N MET A 1 -14.47 8.68 5.91
CA MET A 1 -14.85 7.43 6.61
C MET A 1 -16.16 7.70 7.31
N SER A 2 -17.25 7.10 6.85
CA SER A 2 -18.52 7.12 7.57
C SER A 2 -18.79 5.69 8.01
N PHE A 3 -18.58 5.39 9.29
CA PHE A 3 -18.96 4.11 9.87
C PHE A 3 -20.30 4.34 10.56
N GLU A 4 -21.38 3.76 10.04
CA GLU A 4 -22.72 3.93 10.63
C GLU A 4 -22.79 3.35 12.05
N LYS A 5 -22.03 2.27 12.33
CA LYS A 5 -21.83 1.69 13.66
C LYS A 5 -20.43 1.09 13.76
N LEU A 6 -19.73 1.33 14.86
CA LEU A 6 -18.46 0.69 15.18
C LEU A 6 -18.71 -0.46 16.17
N THR A 7 -18.74 -1.68 15.67
CA THR A 7 -19.04 -2.88 16.49
C THR A 7 -17.82 -3.74 16.73
N ASP A 8 -16.95 -3.85 15.71
CA ASP A 8 -15.82 -4.77 15.69
C ASP A 8 -14.62 -4.10 15.01
N LEU A 9 -13.43 -4.33 15.54
CA LEU A 9 -12.18 -3.82 15.00
C LEU A 9 -11.15 -4.94 15.02
N ILE A 10 -10.48 -5.21 13.91
CA ILE A 10 -9.34 -6.12 13.87
C ILE A 10 -8.09 -5.29 13.62
N GLU A 11 -7.09 -5.41 14.49
CA GLU A 11 -5.79 -4.75 14.38
C GLU A 11 -4.72 -5.78 14.01
N LEU A 12 -4.06 -5.55 12.89
CA LEU A 12 -2.86 -6.28 12.45
C LEU A 12 -1.64 -5.49 12.90
N THR A 13 -0.84 -6.05 13.79
CA THR A 13 0.45 -5.47 14.18
C THR A 13 1.53 -6.01 13.25
N LEU A 14 2.27 -5.12 12.60
CA LEU A 14 3.21 -5.45 11.54
C LEU A 14 4.62 -4.98 11.90
N THR A 15 5.60 -5.83 11.61
CA THR A 15 7.02 -5.49 11.63
C THR A 15 7.55 -5.57 10.20
N PHE A 16 8.27 -4.54 9.77
CA PHE A 16 8.93 -4.45 8.47
C PHE A 16 10.44 -4.37 8.67
N GLU A 17 11.22 -5.17 7.95
CA GLU A 17 12.68 -5.12 7.95
C GLU A 17 13.18 -4.84 6.53
N THR A 18 13.99 -3.80 6.35
CA THR A 18 14.56 -3.49 5.04
C THR A 18 15.57 -4.56 4.62
N ARG A 19 15.38 -5.16 3.44
CA ARG A 19 16.34 -6.08 2.83
C ARG A 19 17.24 -5.38 1.81
N SER A 20 16.79 -4.25 1.29
CA SER A 20 17.58 -3.36 0.44
C SER A 20 17.34 -1.90 0.82
N SER A 21 18.08 -0.98 0.18
CA SER A 21 17.90 0.46 0.40
C SER A 21 16.45 0.86 0.14
N LEU A 22 15.82 1.54 1.09
CA LEU A 22 14.44 2.01 1.00
C LEU A 22 14.42 3.53 0.79
N THR A 23 13.71 3.99 -0.25
CA THR A 23 13.41 5.41 -0.46
C THR A 23 11.92 5.60 -0.69
N ILE A 24 11.27 6.35 0.19
CA ILE A 24 9.89 6.82 0.00
C ILE A 24 9.95 8.34 -0.06
N LYS A 25 9.79 8.88 -1.27
CA LYS A 25 9.99 10.30 -1.55
C LYS A 25 8.88 11.13 -0.93
N ALA A 26 9.24 12.24 -0.28
CA ALA A 26 8.30 13.22 0.26
C ALA A 26 7.69 14.16 -0.81
N GLY A 27 8.00 13.94 -2.10
CA GLY A 27 7.81 14.94 -3.15
C GLY A 27 9.01 15.89 -3.22
N ASP A 28 8.91 16.89 -4.11
CA ASP A 28 9.95 17.89 -4.27
C ASP A 28 9.93 18.86 -3.08
N GLN A 29 11.05 18.98 -2.36
CA GLN A 29 11.17 19.81 -1.17
C GLN A 29 12.29 20.84 -1.38
N PRO A 30 11.97 22.14 -1.56
CA PRO A 30 12.96 23.16 -1.92
C PRO A 30 14.11 23.36 -0.92
N GLN A 31 13.97 22.85 0.30
CA GLN A 31 14.96 22.96 1.39
C GLN A 31 15.71 21.65 1.67
N ALA A 32 15.48 20.58 0.88
CA ALA A 32 16.18 19.31 1.07
C ALA A 32 17.60 19.34 0.50
N LEU A 33 18.53 18.67 1.17
CA LEU A 33 19.92 18.51 0.71
C LEU A 33 20.06 17.52 -0.47
N THR A 34 18.99 16.78 -0.79
CA THR A 34 18.95 15.78 -1.85
C THR A 34 17.74 16.02 -2.75
N ASP A 35 17.83 15.62 -4.02
CA ASP A 35 16.74 15.72 -5.00
C ASP A 35 15.50 14.88 -4.62
N ALA A 36 15.66 13.93 -3.69
CA ALA A 36 14.61 13.00 -3.30
C ALA A 36 14.74 12.59 -1.81
N PRO A 37 14.32 13.45 -0.88
CA PRO A 37 14.39 13.15 0.55
C PRO A 37 13.41 12.05 0.95
N VAL A 38 13.79 11.28 1.97
CA VAL A 38 12.90 10.29 2.60
C VAL A 38 11.87 11.02 3.45
N ILE A 39 10.62 10.54 3.47
CA ILE A 39 9.60 11.06 4.38
C ILE A 39 10.02 10.81 5.83
N LYS A 40 10.06 11.89 6.61
CA LYS A 40 10.39 11.88 8.04
C LYS A 40 9.24 12.43 8.85
N ILE A 41 9.01 11.91 10.06
CA ILE A 41 8.12 12.53 11.05
C ILE A 41 8.88 12.66 12.36
N GLY A 42 9.04 13.90 12.84
CA GLY A 42 9.88 14.19 14.00
C GLY A 42 11.37 13.95 13.75
N GLY A 43 11.82 14.07 12.48
CA GLY A 43 13.22 13.84 12.09
C GLY A 43 13.57 12.38 11.77
N GLU A 44 12.70 11.44 12.10
CA GLU A 44 12.92 10.00 11.86
C GLU A 44 12.24 9.54 10.56
N PRO A 45 12.90 8.71 9.73
CA PRO A 45 12.28 8.13 8.55
C PRO A 45 11.07 7.28 8.94
N VAL A 46 10.06 7.29 8.08
CA VAL A 46 8.80 6.57 8.30
C VAL A 46 8.36 5.89 7.02
N ILE A 47 7.66 4.76 7.15
CA ILE A 47 6.87 4.21 6.03
C ILE A 47 5.45 4.75 6.18
N PRO A 48 4.99 5.68 5.33
CA PRO A 48 3.67 6.27 5.47
C PRO A 48 2.57 5.22 5.27
N GLY A 49 1.50 5.34 6.04
CA GLY A 49 0.31 4.51 5.91
C GLY A 49 -0.30 4.61 4.50
N SER A 50 -0.20 5.79 3.85
CA SER A 50 -0.63 5.98 2.47
C SER A 50 0.20 5.18 1.45
N SER A 51 1.51 5.05 1.68
CA SER A 51 2.40 4.26 0.83
C SER A 51 2.13 2.77 1.01
N LEU A 52 1.98 2.31 2.25
CA LEU A 52 1.58 0.92 2.57
C LEU A 52 0.23 0.60 1.93
N LYS A 53 -0.75 1.48 2.11
CA LYS A 53 -2.10 1.35 1.53
C LYS A 53 -2.03 1.20 0.01
N GLY A 54 -1.27 2.05 -0.67
CA GLY A 54 -1.10 2.01 -2.12
C GLY A 54 -0.45 0.72 -2.62
N ALA A 55 0.62 0.28 -1.95
CA ALA A 55 1.35 -0.93 -2.31
C ALA A 55 0.50 -2.19 -2.10
N LEU A 56 -0.18 -2.33 -0.95
CA LEU A 56 -1.07 -3.46 -0.69
C LEU A 56 -2.30 -3.45 -1.60
N ARG A 57 -2.85 -2.27 -1.89
CA ARG A 57 -3.96 -2.13 -2.85
C ARG A 57 -3.54 -2.66 -4.22
N SER A 58 -2.43 -2.17 -4.76
CA SER A 58 -1.95 -2.58 -6.08
C SER A 58 -1.62 -4.08 -6.13
N GLY A 59 -1.00 -4.62 -5.07
CA GLY A 59 -0.77 -6.06 -4.93
C GLY A 59 -2.05 -6.88 -4.96
N LEU A 60 -3.06 -6.48 -4.18
CA LEU A 60 -4.36 -7.16 -4.15
C LEU A 60 -5.12 -7.03 -5.49
N GLU A 61 -5.05 -5.87 -6.15
CA GLU A 61 -5.65 -5.66 -7.48
C GLU A 61 -5.05 -6.59 -8.54
N GLY A 62 -3.75 -6.88 -8.46
CA GLY A 62 -3.08 -7.87 -9.31
C GLY A 62 -3.45 -9.31 -8.93
N LEU A 63 -3.40 -9.62 -7.64
CA LEU A 63 -3.71 -10.94 -7.09
C LEU A 63 -5.13 -11.40 -7.43
N LEU A 64 -6.12 -10.53 -7.29
CA LEU A 64 -7.52 -10.82 -7.61
C LEU A 64 -7.75 -10.88 -9.12
N ALA A 65 -7.11 -10.01 -9.91
CA ALA A 65 -7.20 -10.07 -11.36
C ALA A 65 -6.63 -11.39 -11.92
N ALA A 66 -5.52 -11.88 -11.35
CA ALA A 66 -4.96 -13.19 -11.71
C ALA A 66 -5.89 -14.37 -11.38
N ARG A 67 -6.81 -14.20 -10.43
CA ARG A 67 -7.87 -15.16 -10.09
C ARG A 67 -9.17 -14.94 -10.89
N GLY A 68 -9.17 -14.10 -11.92
CA GLY A 68 -10.35 -13.84 -12.75
C GLY A 68 -11.40 -12.93 -12.11
N VAL A 69 -11.10 -12.31 -10.95
CA VAL A 69 -12.01 -11.38 -10.30
C VAL A 69 -11.96 -10.02 -11.00
N ASN A 70 -13.12 -9.52 -11.42
CA ASN A 70 -13.25 -8.21 -12.04
C ASN A 70 -13.03 -7.09 -11.02
N VAL A 71 -11.86 -6.47 -11.08
CA VAL A 71 -11.46 -5.35 -10.21
C VAL A 71 -11.54 -4.03 -10.99
N CYS A 72 -12.00 -2.95 -10.36
CA CYS A 72 -12.10 -1.66 -11.00
C CYS A 72 -10.77 -0.89 -11.04
N VAL A 73 -10.69 0.11 -11.92
CA VAL A 73 -9.65 1.16 -11.84
C VAL A 73 -10.26 2.40 -11.17
N PRO A 74 -9.64 2.98 -10.12
CA PRO A 74 -10.07 4.26 -9.55
C PRO A 74 -10.09 5.37 -10.59
N ALA A 75 -11.05 6.30 -10.49
CA ALA A 75 -11.14 7.42 -11.43
C ALA A 75 -9.84 8.24 -11.44
N THR A 76 -9.18 8.41 -10.29
CA THR A 76 -7.89 9.12 -10.18
C THR A 76 -6.74 8.41 -10.89
N ALA A 77 -6.83 7.09 -11.09
CA ALA A 77 -5.80 6.28 -11.75
C ALA A 77 -5.98 6.20 -13.28
N ILE A 78 -7.09 6.68 -13.83
CA ILE A 78 -7.28 6.77 -15.29
C ILE A 78 -6.46 7.96 -15.83
N PRO A 79 -5.67 7.79 -16.91
CA PRO A 79 -4.84 8.86 -17.47
C PRO A 79 -5.67 10.10 -17.88
N ASN A 80 -5.14 11.29 -17.61
CA ASN A 80 -5.85 12.55 -17.88
C ASN A 80 -6.19 12.74 -19.37
N GLN A 81 -5.33 12.27 -20.28
CA GLN A 81 -5.61 12.32 -21.71
C GLN A 81 -6.83 11.46 -22.08
N ILE A 82 -6.94 10.25 -21.52
CA ILE A 82 -8.08 9.35 -21.74
C ILE A 82 -9.38 9.98 -21.24
N LYS A 83 -9.35 10.63 -20.07
CA LYS A 83 -10.50 11.37 -19.51
C LYS A 83 -10.91 12.54 -20.40
N ARG A 84 -9.92 13.31 -20.89
CA ARG A 84 -10.16 14.47 -21.76
C ARG A 84 -10.81 14.04 -23.08
N ASP A 85 -10.36 12.92 -23.62
CA ASP A 85 -10.87 12.35 -24.88
C ASP A 85 -12.19 11.56 -24.70
N ARG A 86 -12.68 11.39 -23.46
CA ARG A 86 -13.86 10.57 -23.12
C ARG A 86 -13.76 9.12 -23.60
N ARG A 87 -12.57 8.52 -23.53
CA ARG A 87 -12.26 7.14 -23.98
C ARG A 87 -12.10 6.16 -22.83
N GLU A 88 -12.68 6.44 -21.67
CA GLU A 88 -12.52 5.62 -20.47
C GLU A 88 -13.04 4.20 -20.69
N ALA A 89 -14.19 4.04 -21.34
CA ALA A 89 -14.77 2.71 -21.59
C ALA A 89 -13.85 1.82 -22.44
N ASP A 90 -13.28 2.37 -23.52
CA ASP A 90 -12.36 1.64 -24.40
C ASP A 90 -11.05 1.30 -23.68
N TYR A 91 -10.51 2.25 -22.92
CA TYR A 91 -9.32 2.05 -22.11
C TYR A 91 -9.51 0.92 -21.10
N LEU A 92 -10.63 0.93 -20.37
CA LEU A 92 -10.95 -0.09 -19.37
C LEU A 92 -11.14 -1.46 -20.00
N LYS A 93 -11.78 -1.54 -21.17
CA LYS A 93 -11.92 -2.78 -21.94
C LYS A 93 -10.56 -3.32 -22.40
N GLN A 94 -9.67 -2.45 -22.86
CA GLN A 94 -8.32 -2.81 -23.31
C GLN A 94 -7.48 -3.42 -22.18
N ILE A 95 -7.57 -2.89 -20.97
CA ILE A 95 -6.82 -3.39 -19.81
C ILE A 95 -7.57 -4.48 -19.02
N GLY A 96 -8.77 -4.88 -19.47
CA GLY A 96 -9.58 -5.90 -18.81
C GLY A 96 -10.03 -5.52 -17.39
N ARG A 97 -10.42 -4.27 -17.15
CA ARG A 97 -10.82 -3.78 -15.81
C ARG A 97 -12.24 -3.20 -15.82
N LYS A 98 -12.88 -3.21 -14.66
CA LYS A 98 -14.20 -2.60 -14.44
C LYS A 98 -14.08 -1.06 -14.34
N SER A 99 -15.16 -0.36 -14.69
CA SER A 99 -15.33 1.06 -14.39
C SER A 99 -15.15 1.38 -12.89
N PRO A 100 -14.73 2.61 -12.54
CA PRO A 100 -14.58 3.02 -11.15
C PRO A 100 -15.85 2.74 -10.34
N CYS A 101 -15.71 2.09 -9.18
CA CYS A 101 -16.85 1.85 -8.30
C CYS A 101 -17.43 3.16 -7.75
N ALA A 102 -18.77 3.24 -7.69
CA ALA A 102 -19.52 4.30 -7.02
C ALA A 102 -20.19 3.77 -5.72
N PRO A 103 -20.53 4.64 -4.75
CA PRO A 103 -21.15 4.22 -3.48
C PRO A 103 -22.46 3.44 -3.63
N ASN A 104 -23.22 3.70 -4.69
CA ASN A 104 -24.51 3.07 -4.96
C ASN A 104 -24.42 1.87 -5.92
N ASP A 105 -23.21 1.42 -6.25
CA ASP A 105 -23.03 0.25 -7.10
C ASP A 105 -23.51 -1.01 -6.38
N ALA A 106 -24.40 -1.76 -7.02
CA ALA A 106 -24.86 -3.06 -6.51
C ALA A 106 -23.71 -4.06 -6.30
N ASN A 107 -22.62 -3.91 -7.06
CA ASN A 107 -21.47 -4.82 -7.04
C ASN A 107 -20.15 -4.03 -6.90
N ILE A 108 -19.86 -3.55 -5.69
CA ILE A 108 -18.57 -2.96 -5.34
C ILE A 108 -17.48 -4.05 -5.40
N CYS A 109 -16.36 -3.77 -6.07
CA CYS A 109 -15.29 -4.77 -6.16
C CYS A 109 -14.64 -5.02 -4.78
N PRO A 110 -14.09 -6.22 -4.53
CA PRO A 110 -13.50 -6.57 -3.23
C PRO A 110 -12.40 -5.62 -2.75
N VAL A 111 -11.60 -5.07 -3.68
CA VAL A 111 -10.56 -4.09 -3.38
C VAL A 111 -11.15 -2.80 -2.83
N CYS A 112 -12.22 -2.29 -3.45
CA CYS A 112 -12.86 -1.05 -3.01
C CYS A 112 -13.56 -1.18 -1.66
N LEU A 113 -14.05 -2.38 -1.28
CA LEU A 113 -14.57 -2.64 0.06
C LEU A 113 -13.50 -2.48 1.14
N ILE A 114 -12.27 -2.91 0.84
CA ILE A 114 -11.14 -2.84 1.78
C ILE A 114 -10.52 -1.44 1.79
N PHE A 115 -10.15 -0.92 0.63
CA PHE A 115 -9.32 0.29 0.51
C PHE A 115 -10.12 1.58 0.27
N GLY A 116 -11.37 1.46 -0.15
CA GLY A 116 -12.18 2.58 -0.62
C GLY A 116 -11.79 3.02 -2.03
N THR A 117 -12.48 4.03 -2.55
CA THR A 117 -12.13 4.69 -3.82
C THR A 117 -12.71 6.09 -3.89
N VAL A 118 -12.06 6.96 -4.66
CA VAL A 118 -12.62 8.23 -5.08
C VAL A 118 -13.14 8.00 -6.50
N GLY A 119 -14.43 7.62 -6.62
CA GLY A 119 -15.05 7.25 -7.90
C GLY A 119 -16.22 8.19 -8.24
N GLY A 120 -16.12 8.93 -9.35
CA GLY A 120 -17.20 9.79 -9.82
C GLY A 120 -17.45 11.02 -8.91
N SER A 121 -18.71 11.31 -8.61
CA SER A 121 -19.14 12.49 -7.83
C SER A 121 -19.06 12.31 -6.30
N GLN A 122 -18.87 11.08 -5.81
CA GLN A 122 -18.88 10.75 -4.37
C GLN A 122 -17.85 9.67 -4.03
N GLY A 123 -17.12 9.81 -2.91
CA GLY A 123 -16.14 8.83 -2.48
C GLY A 123 -16.75 7.64 -1.74
N LEU A 124 -16.24 6.43 -1.97
CA LEU A 124 -16.52 5.24 -1.17
C LEU A 124 -15.42 5.07 -0.11
N SER A 125 -15.81 5.02 1.17
CA SER A 125 -14.88 4.74 2.27
C SER A 125 -14.58 3.24 2.34
N GLY A 126 -13.30 2.87 2.42
CA GLY A 126 -12.90 1.50 2.71
C GLY A 126 -13.01 1.18 4.20
N SER A 127 -12.98 -0.11 4.53
CA SER A 127 -12.99 -0.59 5.91
C SER A 127 -11.64 -0.52 6.62
N THR A 128 -10.58 -0.02 5.96
CA THR A 128 -9.21 -0.09 6.49
C THR A 128 -8.58 1.26 6.83
N VAL A 129 -7.83 1.29 7.93
CA VAL A 129 -7.02 2.42 8.40
C VAL A 129 -5.57 1.97 8.48
N PHE A 130 -4.71 2.62 7.70
CA PHE A 130 -3.28 2.35 7.67
C PHE A 130 -2.55 3.37 8.54
N LEU A 131 -1.89 2.89 9.59
CA LEU A 131 -1.03 3.74 10.42
C LEU A 131 0.39 3.78 9.83
N ASP A 132 1.06 4.89 10.07
CA ASP A 132 2.47 5.05 9.69
C ASP A 132 3.35 4.06 10.46
N ALA A 133 4.24 3.35 9.76
CA ALA A 133 5.19 2.46 10.39
C ALA A 133 6.44 3.24 10.81
N ARG A 134 6.67 3.32 12.12
CA ARG A 134 7.76 4.07 12.75
C ARG A 134 8.97 3.17 12.99
N LEU A 135 10.15 3.76 13.11
CA LEU A 135 11.35 3.02 13.47
C LEU A 135 11.14 2.24 14.77
N ALA A 136 11.58 0.98 14.79
CA ALA A 136 11.55 0.14 15.99
C ALA A 136 12.64 0.55 17.00
N GLU A 137 13.74 1.11 16.49
CA GLU A 137 14.91 1.56 17.23
C GLU A 137 15.34 2.91 16.67
N LYS A 138 15.78 3.83 17.55
CA LYS A 138 16.27 5.13 17.09
C LYS A 138 17.54 4.94 16.27
N ILE A 139 17.51 5.44 15.04
CA ILE A 139 18.71 5.58 14.21
C ILE A 139 19.22 7.00 14.43
N THR A 140 20.52 7.16 14.68
CA THR A 140 21.15 8.48 14.75
C THR A 140 20.93 9.21 13.42
N PRO A 141 20.17 10.32 13.38
CA PRO A 141 19.70 10.93 12.12
C PRO A 141 20.78 11.64 11.31
N ASP A 142 22.03 11.65 11.77
CA ASP A 142 23.00 12.68 11.40
C ASP A 142 23.42 12.64 9.93
N LYS A 143 23.12 11.53 9.22
CA LYS A 143 22.87 11.48 7.77
C LYS A 143 22.31 10.12 7.38
N LEU A 144 21.13 10.10 6.76
CA LEU A 144 20.70 8.93 6.01
C LEU A 144 21.64 8.73 4.80
N PRO A 145 21.96 7.49 4.42
CA PRO A 145 22.82 7.22 3.28
C PRO A 145 22.22 7.79 1.99
N GLU A 146 23.08 8.37 1.17
CA GLU A 146 22.72 8.88 -0.15
C GLU A 146 23.18 7.91 -1.24
N ARG A 147 22.33 7.64 -2.21
CA ARG A 147 22.69 6.84 -3.39
C ARG A 147 22.43 7.62 -4.67
N THR A 148 23.51 7.90 -5.39
CA THR A 148 23.50 8.61 -6.67
C THR A 148 23.17 7.66 -7.81
N HIS A 149 22.30 8.11 -8.70
CA HIS A 149 21.96 7.44 -9.95
C HIS A 149 22.39 8.31 -11.12
N VAL A 150 22.91 7.68 -12.16
CA VAL A 150 23.31 8.34 -13.41
C VAL A 150 22.57 7.73 -14.58
N ALA A 151 22.06 8.57 -15.49
CA ALA A 151 21.67 8.10 -16.82
C ALA A 151 22.90 8.14 -17.73
N ILE A 152 23.13 7.05 -18.46
CA ILE A 152 24.24 6.91 -19.40
C ILE A 152 23.68 6.92 -20.82
N THR A 153 24.19 7.81 -21.66
CA THR A 153 23.84 7.88 -23.09
C THR A 153 24.49 6.72 -23.83
N ARG A 154 23.72 5.97 -24.62
CA ARG A 154 24.18 4.70 -25.23
C ARG A 154 25.17 4.90 -26.38
N ASP A 155 25.08 6.02 -27.06
CA ASP A 155 25.92 6.46 -28.18
C ASP A 155 27.31 6.89 -27.70
N THR A 156 27.38 7.82 -26.74
CA THR A 156 28.66 8.36 -26.26
C THR A 156 29.23 7.60 -25.06
N ARG A 157 28.44 6.69 -24.45
CA ARG A 157 28.76 5.99 -23.19
C ARG A 157 29.13 6.94 -22.05
N SER A 158 28.75 8.21 -22.15
CA SER A 158 29.02 9.24 -21.14
C SER A 158 27.78 9.47 -20.28
N GLN A 159 27.95 10.23 -19.21
CA GLN A 159 26.81 10.70 -18.43
C GLN A 159 25.91 11.58 -19.32
N SER A 160 24.60 11.35 -19.27
CA SER A 160 23.62 12.26 -19.85
C SER A 160 23.59 13.56 -19.03
N GLY A 161 23.73 14.70 -19.69
CA GLY A 161 23.73 16.01 -19.03
C GLY A 161 22.46 16.21 -18.19
N GLY A 162 22.62 16.61 -16.93
CA GLY A 162 21.50 16.86 -16.01
C GLY A 162 20.84 15.62 -15.39
N ALA A 163 21.39 14.42 -15.60
CA ALA A 163 20.79 13.15 -15.13
C ALA A 163 21.47 12.53 -13.88
N LEU A 164 22.13 13.35 -13.06
CA LEU A 164 22.55 12.95 -11.71
C LEU A 164 21.35 13.12 -10.78
N VAL A 165 20.91 12.03 -10.15
CA VAL A 165 19.84 12.08 -9.15
C VAL A 165 20.33 11.42 -7.88
N THR A 166 20.48 12.21 -6.82
CA THR A 166 20.86 11.71 -5.50
C THR A 166 19.61 11.42 -4.68
N ASN A 167 19.50 10.20 -4.17
CA ASN A 167 18.36 9.79 -3.35
C ASN A 167 18.82 9.53 -1.93
N GLU A 168 18.17 10.15 -0.97
CA GLU A 168 18.28 9.77 0.43
C GLU A 168 17.63 8.40 0.62
N THR A 169 18.25 7.54 1.42
CA THR A 169 17.85 6.13 1.58
C THR A 169 17.91 5.70 3.03
N VAL A 170 17.10 4.71 3.38
CA VAL A 170 17.27 3.92 4.60
C VAL A 170 17.97 2.62 4.21
N ASP A 171 19.07 2.28 4.88
CA ASP A 171 19.83 1.07 4.58
C ASP A 171 19.08 -0.22 4.91
N ALA A 172 19.63 -1.35 4.47
CA ALA A 172 19.14 -2.67 4.84
C ALA A 172 19.37 -2.96 6.34
N GLY A 173 18.53 -3.82 6.92
CA GLY A 173 18.53 -4.21 8.33
C GLY A 173 17.74 -3.29 9.26
N VAL A 174 17.14 -2.22 8.74
CA VAL A 174 16.35 -1.27 9.52
C VAL A 174 14.93 -1.80 9.73
N LYS A 175 14.47 -1.76 10.98
CA LYS A 175 13.17 -2.26 11.39
C LYS A 175 12.16 -1.13 11.62
N PHE A 176 10.95 -1.31 11.10
CA PHE A 176 9.80 -0.46 11.34
C PHE A 176 8.66 -1.25 11.96
N LYS A 177 7.89 -0.62 12.85
CA LYS A 177 6.66 -1.16 13.44
C LYS A 177 5.48 -0.30 13.01
N GLY A 178 4.46 -0.95 12.48
CA GLY A 178 3.22 -0.31 12.05
C GLY A 178 2.01 -1.15 12.40
N ALA A 179 0.82 -0.62 12.13
CA ALA A 179 -0.40 -1.38 12.29
C ALA A 179 -1.44 -1.00 11.23
N VAL A 180 -2.26 -1.99 10.87
CA VAL A 180 -3.42 -1.82 9.99
C VAL A 180 -4.66 -2.22 10.75
N ARG A 181 -5.65 -1.33 10.77
CA ARG A 181 -6.93 -1.57 11.44
C ARG A 181 -8.01 -1.79 10.41
N LEU A 182 -8.80 -2.83 10.60
CA LEU A 182 -9.99 -3.10 9.81
C LEU A 182 -11.22 -2.90 10.69
N VAL A 183 -12.17 -2.10 10.21
CA VAL A 183 -13.42 -1.76 10.90
C VAL A 183 -14.54 -2.62 10.36
N ASN A 184 -15.23 -3.32 11.26
CA ASN A 184 -16.27 -4.31 10.98
C ASN A 184 -15.92 -5.27 9.81
N PRO A 185 -14.70 -5.86 9.80
CA PRO A 185 -14.28 -6.68 8.67
C PRO A 185 -15.01 -8.02 8.63
N GLN A 186 -15.24 -8.52 7.43
CA GLN A 186 -15.47 -9.95 7.20
C GLN A 186 -14.11 -10.68 7.20
N ASP A 187 -14.08 -11.95 7.62
CA ASP A 187 -12.84 -12.71 7.76
C ASP A 187 -12.00 -12.75 6.46
N TRP A 188 -12.65 -12.82 5.29
CA TRP A 188 -11.94 -12.78 4.00
C TRP A 188 -11.21 -11.46 3.73
N GLN A 189 -11.65 -10.33 4.31
CA GLN A 189 -11.00 -9.02 4.12
C GLN A 189 -9.68 -8.97 4.88
N VAL A 190 -9.63 -9.58 6.07
CA VAL A 190 -8.39 -9.77 6.82
C VAL A 190 -7.46 -10.69 6.02
N GLY A 191 -7.97 -11.82 5.54
CA GLY A 191 -7.22 -12.74 4.68
C GLY A 191 -6.65 -12.08 3.41
N ALA A 192 -7.44 -11.23 2.75
CA ALA A 192 -6.99 -10.46 1.59
C ALA A 192 -5.79 -9.57 1.88
N LEU A 193 -5.76 -8.90 3.04
CA LEU A 193 -4.59 -8.12 3.46
C LEU A 193 -3.39 -9.01 3.78
N LEU A 194 -3.60 -10.15 4.44
CA LEU A 194 -2.51 -11.10 4.73
C LEU A 194 -1.85 -11.62 3.45
N HIS A 195 -2.63 -11.98 2.43
CA HIS A 195 -2.09 -12.34 1.11
C HIS A 195 -1.42 -11.16 0.40
N ALA A 196 -1.97 -9.94 0.51
CA ALA A 196 -1.34 -8.75 -0.06
C ALA A 196 0.00 -8.42 0.61
N LEU A 197 0.16 -8.69 1.91
CA LEU A 197 1.43 -8.53 2.64
C LEU A 197 2.49 -9.51 2.13
N GLU A 198 2.11 -10.75 1.79
CA GLU A 198 3.04 -11.70 1.17
C GLU A 198 3.52 -11.21 -0.20
N TRP A 199 2.62 -10.62 -0.98
CA TRP A 199 2.96 -10.02 -2.27
C TRP A 199 3.85 -8.77 -2.13
N LEU A 200 3.69 -8.01 -1.04
CA LEU A 200 4.53 -6.85 -0.75
C LEU A 200 6.01 -7.24 -0.60
N LYS A 201 6.29 -8.41 0.00
CA LYS A 201 7.67 -8.94 0.13
C LYS A 201 8.34 -9.15 -1.23
N GLN A 202 7.56 -9.55 -2.24
CA GLN A 202 8.05 -9.85 -3.58
C GLN A 202 8.24 -8.58 -4.42
N LEU A 203 7.33 -7.61 -4.33
CA LEU A 203 7.35 -6.41 -5.18
C LEU A 203 8.07 -5.21 -4.58
N GLY A 204 8.26 -5.19 -3.27
CA GLY A 204 8.80 -4.05 -2.52
C GLY A 204 7.88 -2.82 -2.52
N ILE A 205 8.33 -1.77 -1.83
CA ILE A 205 7.62 -0.50 -1.66
C ILE A 205 8.50 0.71 -1.99
N GLY A 206 7.88 1.85 -2.27
CA GLY A 206 8.58 3.10 -2.50
C GLY A 206 9.07 3.27 -3.93
N SER A 207 10.13 4.08 -4.09
CA SER A 207 10.69 4.45 -5.38
C SER A 207 11.80 3.49 -5.82
N LYS A 208 12.08 3.46 -7.14
CA LYS A 208 13.22 2.72 -7.73
C LYS A 208 13.23 1.20 -7.47
N LYS A 209 12.05 0.59 -7.30
CA LYS A 209 11.90 -0.85 -7.06
C LYS A 209 12.58 -1.72 -8.11
N THR A 210 12.48 -1.34 -9.38
CA THR A 210 13.15 -2.02 -10.50
C THR A 210 14.67 -1.87 -10.54
N ALA A 211 15.23 -0.96 -9.73
CA ALA A 211 16.67 -0.76 -9.57
C ALA A 211 17.19 -1.37 -8.24
N GLY A 212 16.42 -2.28 -7.62
CA GLY A 212 16.84 -3.01 -6.42
C GLY A 212 16.47 -2.35 -5.08
N TYR A 213 15.63 -1.32 -5.08
CA TYR A 213 15.24 -0.60 -3.86
C TYR A 213 13.94 -1.14 -3.26
N GLY A 214 13.75 -0.91 -1.96
CA GLY A 214 12.47 -1.06 -1.30
C GLY A 214 12.04 -2.50 -1.04
N GLN A 215 12.97 -3.45 -1.10
CA GLN A 215 12.69 -4.83 -0.68
C GLN A 215 12.54 -4.85 0.84
N LEU A 216 11.45 -5.45 1.30
CA LEU A 216 11.11 -5.54 2.72
C LEU A 216 10.72 -6.97 3.07
N ASP A 217 11.20 -7.43 4.21
CA ASP A 217 10.55 -8.54 4.92
C ASP A 217 9.44 -8.00 5.79
N VAL A 218 8.34 -8.75 5.85
CA VAL A 218 7.12 -8.35 6.55
C VAL A 218 6.67 -9.49 7.45
N ALA A 219 6.49 -9.20 8.74
CA ALA A 219 5.99 -10.15 9.73
C ALA A 219 4.72 -9.61 10.37
N VAL A 220 3.71 -10.48 10.51
CA VAL A 220 2.51 -10.20 11.30
C VAL A 220 2.81 -10.64 12.72
N SER A 221 3.01 -9.68 13.62
CA SER A 221 3.40 -9.94 15.00
C SER A 221 2.21 -10.29 15.90
N ALA A 222 1.03 -9.75 15.59
CA ALA A 222 -0.20 -10.03 16.32
C ALA A 222 -1.43 -9.69 15.48
N ILE A 223 -2.52 -10.44 15.71
CA ILE A 223 -3.85 -10.13 15.21
C ILE A 223 -4.78 -10.02 16.42
N THR A 224 -5.31 -8.82 16.67
CA THR A 224 -6.15 -8.57 17.85
C THR A 224 -7.53 -8.09 17.42
N ARG A 225 -8.57 -8.77 17.90
CA ARG A 225 -9.96 -8.32 17.79
C ARG A 225 -10.29 -7.41 18.96
N LYS A 226 -10.90 -6.26 18.70
CA LYS A 226 -11.41 -5.33 19.71
C LYS A 226 -12.91 -5.17 19.49
N VAL A 227 -13.69 -5.53 20.51
CA VAL A 227 -15.16 -5.40 20.48
C VAL A 227 -15.57 -4.37 21.53
N LEU A 228 -16.46 -3.45 21.14
CA LEU A 228 -17.00 -2.44 22.04
C LEU A 228 -18.24 -2.99 22.75
N THR A 229 -18.11 -3.38 24.03
CA THR A 229 -19.21 -3.90 24.85
C THR A 229 -19.37 -3.03 26.10
N GLY A 230 -20.54 -2.42 26.29
CA GLY A 230 -20.81 -1.56 27.45
C GLY A 230 -19.87 -0.35 27.57
N GLY A 231 -19.37 0.18 26.45
CA GLY A 231 -18.43 1.31 26.43
C GLY A 231 -16.97 0.97 26.73
N LYS A 232 -16.64 -0.31 26.99
CA LYS A 232 -15.26 -0.79 27.16
C LYS A 232 -14.82 -1.63 25.97
N TRP A 233 -13.56 -1.48 25.59
CA TRP A 233 -12.94 -2.33 24.59
C TRP A 233 -12.48 -3.63 25.25
N GLN A 234 -12.96 -4.75 24.72
CA GLN A 234 -12.45 -6.08 25.05
C GLN A 234 -11.57 -6.56 23.91
N GLU A 235 -10.36 -7.00 24.25
CA GLU A 235 -9.37 -7.46 23.28
C GLU A 235 -9.24 -8.98 23.31
N THR A 236 -9.11 -9.61 22.14
CA THR A 236 -8.90 -11.05 22.00
C THR A 236 -7.90 -11.31 20.89
N ALA A 237 -6.86 -12.09 21.17
CA ALA A 237 -5.91 -12.53 20.16
C ALA A 237 -6.56 -13.56 19.23
N LEU A 238 -6.25 -13.47 17.94
CA LEU A 238 -6.81 -14.36 16.90
C LEU A 238 -5.70 -15.04 16.11
N GLU A 239 -5.99 -16.25 15.66
CA GLU A 239 -5.09 -17.03 14.81
C GLU A 239 -5.17 -16.60 13.34
N GLN A 240 -4.01 -16.53 12.69
CA GLN A 240 -3.89 -16.10 11.29
C GLN A 240 -4.55 -17.07 10.31
N GLU A 241 -4.50 -18.38 10.59
CA GLU A 241 -4.90 -19.44 9.67
C GLU A 241 -6.36 -19.32 9.22
N LYS A 242 -7.28 -18.99 10.14
CA LYS A 242 -8.71 -18.86 9.80
C LYS A 242 -8.95 -17.83 8.70
N PHE A 243 -8.18 -16.74 8.70
CA PHE A 243 -8.37 -15.63 7.77
C PHE A 243 -7.81 -15.95 6.39
N LEU A 244 -6.67 -16.63 6.34
CA LEU A 244 -6.10 -17.13 5.09
C LEU A 244 -7.09 -18.08 4.40
N GLN A 245 -7.64 -19.04 5.14
CA GLN A 245 -8.63 -19.98 4.62
C GLN A 245 -9.92 -19.28 4.15
N ALA A 246 -10.38 -18.25 4.87
CA ALA A 246 -11.56 -17.48 4.47
C ALA A 246 -11.35 -16.73 3.14
N PHE A 247 -10.13 -16.23 2.86
CA PHE A 247 -9.82 -15.61 1.57
C PHE A 247 -9.81 -16.64 0.44
N VAL A 248 -9.11 -17.76 0.65
CA VAL A 248 -9.04 -18.88 -0.30
C VAL A 248 -10.44 -19.37 -0.65
N THR A 249 -11.26 -19.68 0.35
CA THR A 249 -12.64 -20.18 0.14
C THR A 249 -13.47 -19.22 -0.70
N LYS A 250 -13.28 -17.91 -0.53
CA LYS A 250 -14.05 -16.89 -1.27
C LYS A 250 -13.61 -16.73 -2.73
N PHE A 251 -12.33 -16.87 -3.03
CA PHE A 251 -11.75 -16.51 -4.33
C PHE A 251 -11.08 -17.65 -5.11
N GLU A 252 -10.98 -18.86 -4.56
CA GLU A 252 -10.44 -20.04 -5.25
C GLU A 252 -11.53 -21.02 -5.71
N ALA A 253 -12.81 -20.78 -5.39
CA ALA A 253 -13.95 -21.60 -5.80
C ALA A 253 -14.48 -21.32 -7.24
N GLN A 254 -13.69 -20.65 -8.11
CA GLN A 254 -14.14 -20.25 -9.46
C GLN A 254 -13.15 -20.63 -10.57
N LYS A 255 -12.60 -21.85 -10.52
CA LYS A 255 -12.00 -22.50 -11.69
C LYS A 255 -12.88 -23.65 -12.14
#